data_AF-A0A1F9UDX5-F1
#
_entry.id   AF-A0A1F9UDX5-F1
#
_cell.length_a   1.000
_cell.length_b   1.000
_cell.length_c   1.000
_cell.angle_alpha   90.00
_cell.angle_beta   90.00
_cell.angle_gamma   90.00
#
_symmetry.space_group_name_H-M   'P 1'
#
loop_
_entity.id
_entity.type
_entity.pdbx_description
1 polymer ?
#
loop_
_entity_poly.entity_id
_entity_poly.type
_entity_poly.pdbx_seq_one_letter_code
_entity_poly.pdbx_strand_id
1 'polypeptide(L)'
;MGVLDEIALAELSRAPTIGAVVDTLATWRMPLARPLHEGLRLVGETESLQPVEFELDRFVFLHALEVVADGDENDAVVRRYLRLLVDRTNLLTVLRYLEEQSALSPLEAGRHFLEGNGRLTRARFEAIAGARNLHDGLARLASTVYGQLALQFARQEVISLPLVERQLDRLVLQEVVACSREDPLGIGLAIAFAERKINEVRNLRMIVQGKAAGMIAEQISEWLIMQCSTQPSAAPPPLEGGR
;
A
#
# COMPACT_ATOMS: atom_id res chain seq x y z
N MET A 1 18.74 3.19 -0.87
CA MET A 1 18.83 3.59 -2.29
C MET A 1 18.33 2.42 -3.13
N GLY A 2 17.66 2.68 -4.25
CA GLY A 2 17.20 1.63 -5.17
C GLY A 2 18.37 0.99 -5.92
N VAL A 3 18.13 -0.18 -6.54
CA VAL A 3 19.14 -0.91 -7.34
C VAL A 3 19.49 -0.17 -8.64
N LEU A 4 18.56 0.64 -9.15
CA LEU A 4 18.75 1.48 -10.32
C LEU A 4 19.23 2.88 -9.88
N ASP A 5 20.37 3.31 -10.41
CA ASP A 5 20.88 4.66 -10.21
C ASP A 5 20.24 5.67 -11.20
N GLU A 6 20.58 6.95 -11.05
CA GLU A 6 20.02 8.02 -11.87
C GLU A 6 20.34 7.84 -13.37
N ILE A 7 21.53 7.31 -13.68
CA ILE A 7 21.95 7.08 -15.06
C ILE A 7 21.10 5.96 -15.67
N ALA A 8 20.95 4.84 -14.97
CA ALA A 8 20.11 3.73 -15.40
C ALA A 8 18.65 4.18 -15.60
N LEU A 9 18.09 4.96 -14.67
CA LEU A 9 16.73 5.50 -14.81
C LEU A 9 16.60 6.45 -16.00
N ALA A 10 17.59 7.32 -16.23
CA ALA A 10 17.61 8.21 -17.39
C ALA A 10 17.64 7.43 -18.71
N GLU A 11 18.46 6.38 -18.81
CA GLU A 11 18.48 5.51 -19.98
C GLU A 11 17.14 4.80 -20.21
N LEU A 12 16.54 4.22 -19.17
CA LEU A 12 15.21 3.59 -19.29
C LEU A 12 14.13 4.59 -19.73
N SER A 13 14.18 5.84 -19.26
CA SER A 13 13.22 6.87 -19.65
C SER A 13 13.28 7.26 -21.13
N ARG A 14 14.41 7.00 -21.80
CA ARG A 14 14.62 7.27 -23.23
C ARG A 14 14.19 6.11 -24.13
N ALA A 15 13.84 4.96 -23.54
CA ALA A 15 13.39 3.81 -24.30
C ALA A 15 12.08 4.15 -25.05
N PRO A 16 11.96 3.78 -26.35
CA PRO A 16 10.83 4.18 -27.18
C PRO A 16 9.53 3.46 -26.84
N THR A 17 9.60 2.30 -26.18
CA THR A 17 8.46 1.46 -25.85
C THR A 17 8.68 0.76 -24.51
N ILE A 18 7.60 0.31 -23.88
CA ILE A 18 7.66 -0.51 -22.66
C ILE A 18 8.46 -1.79 -22.94
N GLY A 19 8.28 -2.43 -24.10
CA GLY A 19 9.08 -3.59 -24.50
C GLY A 19 10.59 -3.30 -24.48
N ALA A 20 11.01 -2.15 -25.01
CA ALA A 20 12.41 -1.74 -25.00
C ALA A 20 12.94 -1.47 -23.57
N VAL A 21 12.11 -0.95 -22.66
CA VAL A 21 12.46 -0.84 -21.22
C VAL A 21 12.77 -2.22 -20.65
N VAL A 22 11.91 -3.21 -20.94
CA VAL A 22 12.05 -4.57 -20.41
C VAL A 22 13.27 -5.28 -21.00
N ASP A 23 13.52 -5.15 -22.30
CA ASP A 23 14.70 -5.70 -22.97
C ASP A 23 16.01 -5.10 -22.41
N THR A 24 15.98 -3.80 -22.11
CA THR A 24 17.12 -3.11 -21.48
C THR A 24 17.37 -3.64 -20.07
N LEU A 25 16.32 -3.78 -19.25
CA LEU A 25 16.43 -4.39 -17.92
C LEU A 25 16.93 -5.84 -17.99
N ALA A 26 16.50 -6.61 -18.98
CA ALA A 26 16.97 -7.98 -19.20
C ALA A 26 18.45 -8.01 -19.58
N THR A 27 18.88 -7.08 -20.44
CA THR A 27 20.29 -6.91 -20.84
C THR A 27 21.17 -6.59 -19.63
N TRP A 28 20.69 -5.75 -18.71
CA TRP A 28 21.35 -5.44 -17.45
C TRP A 28 21.22 -6.55 -16.39
N ARG A 29 20.54 -7.66 -16.72
CA ARG A 29 20.27 -8.80 -15.82
C ARG A 29 19.56 -8.37 -14.54
N MET A 30 18.69 -7.38 -14.64
CA MET A 30 17.88 -6.93 -13.51
C MET A 30 16.80 -7.98 -13.19
N PRO A 31 16.61 -8.36 -11.92
CA PRO A 31 15.61 -9.36 -11.53
C PRO A 31 14.18 -8.99 -11.97
N LEU A 32 13.88 -7.69 -12.03
CA LEU A 32 12.58 -7.14 -12.44
C LEU A 32 12.25 -7.35 -13.93
N ALA A 33 13.22 -7.71 -14.78
CA ALA A 33 12.98 -7.88 -16.21
C ALA A 33 12.04 -9.05 -16.52
N ARG A 34 12.12 -10.13 -15.72
CA ARG A 34 11.28 -11.32 -15.90
C ARG A 34 9.79 -11.06 -15.61
N PRO A 35 9.38 -10.55 -14.42
CA PRO A 35 7.97 -10.28 -14.17
C PRO A 35 7.38 -9.26 -15.13
N LEU A 36 8.17 -8.27 -15.57
CA LEU A 36 7.74 -7.33 -16.61
C LEU A 36 7.46 -8.01 -17.95
N HIS A 37 8.31 -8.95 -18.39
CA HIS A 37 8.05 -9.77 -19.57
C HIS A 37 6.78 -10.60 -19.44
N GLU A 38 6.60 -11.25 -18.27
CA GLU A 38 5.43 -12.08 -17.99
C GLU A 38 4.14 -11.25 -18.04
N GLY A 39 4.13 -10.08 -17.42
CA GLY A 39 3.02 -9.13 -17.43
C GLY A 39 2.74 -8.56 -18.82
N LEU A 40 3.77 -8.16 -19.59
CA LEU A 40 3.60 -7.64 -20.95
C LEU A 40 2.95 -8.66 -21.88
N ARG A 41 3.24 -9.95 -21.72
CA ARG A 41 2.61 -11.02 -22.51
C ARG A 41 1.11 -11.16 -22.24
N LEU A 42 0.64 -10.66 -21.09
CA LEU A 42 -0.76 -10.65 -20.67
C LEU A 42 -1.47 -9.34 -21.04
N VAL A 43 -0.73 -8.31 -21.42
CA VAL A 43 -1.30 -7.09 -22.02
C VAL A 43 -1.81 -7.48 -23.42
N GLY A 44 -3.10 -7.78 -23.50
CA GLY A 44 -3.80 -7.98 -24.77
C GLY A 44 -4.05 -6.65 -25.51
N GLU A 45 -5.09 -6.59 -26.33
CA GLU A 45 -5.52 -5.37 -27.04
C GLU A 45 -6.06 -4.26 -26.12
N THR A 46 -6.24 -4.53 -24.83
CA THR A 46 -6.97 -3.68 -23.89
C THR A 46 -6.24 -2.43 -23.39
N GLU A 47 -5.02 -2.13 -23.88
CA GLU A 47 -4.14 -1.01 -23.44
C GLU A 47 -3.90 -0.91 -21.91
N SER A 48 -4.39 -1.86 -21.11
CA SER A 48 -4.30 -1.84 -19.65
C SER A 48 -2.95 -2.38 -19.18
N LEU A 49 -2.24 -1.59 -18.38
CA LEU A 49 -0.97 -1.98 -17.76
C LEU A 49 -1.16 -2.74 -16.44
N GLN A 50 -2.39 -2.96 -15.99
CA GLN A 50 -2.69 -3.68 -14.75
C GLN A 50 -1.98 -5.06 -14.64
N PRO A 51 -1.89 -5.89 -15.70
CA PRO A 51 -1.16 -7.16 -15.62
C PRO A 51 0.34 -6.97 -15.38
N VAL A 52 0.93 -5.89 -15.90
CA VAL A 52 2.36 -5.56 -15.71
C VAL A 52 2.61 -5.13 -14.28
N GLU A 53 1.77 -4.24 -13.74
CA GLU A 53 1.83 -3.81 -12.34
C GLU A 53 1.68 -4.99 -11.38
N PHE A 54 0.71 -5.87 -11.65
CA PHE A 54 0.44 -7.03 -10.81
C PHE A 54 1.62 -8.01 -10.76
N GLU A 55 2.24 -8.36 -11.90
CA GLU A 55 3.39 -9.27 -11.91
C GLU A 55 4.62 -8.63 -11.25
N LEU A 56 4.80 -7.32 -11.37
CA LEU A 56 5.83 -6.59 -10.64
C LEU A 56 5.63 -6.69 -9.12
N ASP A 57 4.44 -6.35 -8.63
CA ASP A 57 4.10 -6.41 -7.21
C ASP A 57 4.27 -7.84 -6.69
N ARG A 58 3.75 -8.83 -7.43
CA ARG A 58 3.86 -10.25 -7.09
C ARG A 58 5.31 -10.67 -6.93
N PHE A 59 6.16 -10.34 -7.89
CA PHE A 59 7.57 -10.67 -7.82
C PHE A 59 8.26 -9.99 -6.65
N VAL A 60 8.07 -8.68 -6.46
CA VAL A 60 8.75 -7.93 -5.41
C VAL A 60 8.35 -8.41 -4.02
N PHE A 61 7.05 -8.60 -3.75
CA PHE A 61 6.61 -9.02 -2.43
C PHE A 61 6.94 -10.48 -2.12
N LEU A 62 6.74 -11.40 -3.07
CA LEU A 62 7.09 -12.81 -2.85
C LEU A 62 8.59 -12.97 -2.66
N HIS A 63 9.39 -12.33 -3.51
CA HIS A 63 10.84 -12.39 -3.37
C HIS A 63 11.31 -11.79 -2.04
N ALA A 64 10.77 -10.64 -1.63
CA ALA A 64 11.10 -10.04 -0.34
C ALA A 64 10.73 -10.96 0.84
N LEU A 65 9.56 -11.61 0.78
CA LEU A 65 9.12 -12.56 1.82
C LEU A 65 9.93 -13.85 1.86
N GLU A 66 10.46 -14.30 0.71
CA GLU A 66 11.37 -15.45 0.60
C GLU A 66 12.77 -15.12 1.14
N VAL A 67 13.28 -13.91 0.88
CA VAL A 67 14.60 -13.47 1.34
C VAL A 67 14.63 -13.24 2.84
N VAL A 68 13.54 -12.73 3.42
CA VAL A 68 13.42 -12.61 4.87
C VAL A 68 13.30 -14.01 5.47
N ALA A 69 14.35 -14.47 6.14
CA ALA A 69 14.41 -15.79 6.74
C ALA A 69 13.42 -15.93 7.90
N ASP A 70 13.05 -17.16 8.26
CA ASP A 70 12.39 -17.44 9.55
C ASP A 70 13.46 -17.41 10.66
N GLY A 71 13.99 -16.22 10.90
CA GLY A 71 15.13 -15.97 11.78
C GLY A 71 14.74 -15.24 13.06
N ASP A 72 15.34 -14.09 13.29
CA ASP A 72 15.31 -13.36 14.56
C ASP A 72 14.11 -12.40 14.68
N GLU A 73 14.07 -11.62 15.78
CA GLU A 73 13.01 -10.65 16.04
C GLU A 73 12.91 -9.55 14.96
N ASN A 74 14.04 -9.16 14.35
CA ASN A 74 14.05 -8.20 13.26
C ASN A 74 13.42 -8.79 11.99
N ASP A 75 13.73 -10.05 11.66
CA ASP A 75 13.10 -10.74 10.53
C ASP A 75 11.58 -10.83 10.73
N ALA A 76 11.12 -11.10 11.95
CA ALA A 76 9.70 -11.12 12.27
C ALA A 76 9.02 -9.74 12.06
N VAL A 77 9.70 -8.65 12.43
CA VAL A 77 9.22 -7.28 12.22
C VAL A 77 9.16 -6.94 10.72
N VAL A 78 10.19 -7.27 9.95
CA VAL A 78 10.21 -7.05 8.49
C VAL A 78 9.10 -7.86 7.82
N ARG A 79 8.93 -9.14 8.19
CA ARG A 79 7.87 -10.01 7.67
C ARG A 79 6.48 -9.44 7.98
N ARG A 80 6.25 -8.95 9.20
CA ARG A 80 5.00 -8.29 9.60
C ARG A 80 4.71 -7.05 8.74
N TYR A 81 5.73 -6.23 8.48
CA TYR A 81 5.62 -5.06 7.61
C TYR A 81 5.34 -5.44 6.15
N LEU A 82 6.06 -6.41 5.57
CA LEU A 82 5.83 -6.88 4.20
C LEU A 82 4.41 -7.45 4.03
N ARG A 83 3.93 -8.23 4.99
CA ARG A 83 2.56 -8.76 5.00
C ARG A 83 1.51 -7.65 5.05
N LEU A 84 1.76 -6.60 5.82
CA LEU A 84 0.89 -5.43 5.86
C LEU A 84 0.84 -4.69 4.50
N LEU A 85 1.97 -4.59 3.80
CA LEU A 85 2.01 -4.02 2.46
C LEU A 85 1.28 -4.91 1.44
N VAL A 86 1.43 -6.23 1.53
CA VAL A 86 0.67 -7.19 0.71
C VAL A 86 -0.84 -7.00 0.93
N ASP A 87 -1.28 -6.89 2.17
CA ASP A 87 -2.69 -6.64 2.48
C ASP A 87 -3.17 -5.29 1.92
N ARG A 88 -2.37 -4.22 2.08
CA ARG A 88 -2.68 -2.91 1.49
C ARG A 88 -2.87 -3.03 -0.03
N THR A 89 -1.96 -3.69 -0.72
CA THR A 89 -2.04 -3.84 -2.18
C THR A 89 -3.26 -4.67 -2.57
N ASN A 90 -3.50 -5.80 -1.91
CA ASN A 90 -4.70 -6.61 -2.15
C ASN A 90 -6.00 -5.82 -1.91
N LEU A 91 -6.09 -5.03 -0.85
CA LEU A 91 -7.25 -4.18 -0.58
C LEU A 91 -7.44 -3.14 -1.69
N LEU A 92 -6.38 -2.45 -2.12
CA LEU A 92 -6.50 -1.48 -3.20
C LEU A 92 -6.88 -2.14 -4.53
N THR A 93 -6.29 -3.29 -4.85
CA THR A 93 -6.60 -4.04 -6.06
C THR A 93 -8.08 -4.42 -6.10
N VAL A 94 -8.62 -5.01 -5.04
CA VAL A 94 -10.05 -5.39 -5.04
C VAL A 94 -10.99 -4.20 -5.06
N LEU A 95 -10.67 -3.13 -4.32
CA LEU A 95 -11.51 -1.94 -4.27
C LEU A 95 -11.46 -1.14 -5.57
N ARG A 96 -10.33 -1.16 -6.29
CA ARG A 96 -10.19 -0.59 -7.64
C ARG A 96 -11.10 -1.30 -8.63
N TYR A 97 -11.15 -2.64 -8.62
CA TYR A 97 -12.08 -3.38 -9.47
C TYR A 97 -13.54 -3.00 -9.23
N LEU A 98 -13.92 -2.78 -7.96
CA LEU A 98 -15.27 -2.35 -7.59
C LEU A 98 -15.58 -0.90 -8.00
N GLU A 99 -14.59 -0.01 -8.02
CA GLU A 99 -14.75 1.36 -8.49
C GLU A 99 -14.88 1.44 -10.02
N GLU A 100 -14.04 0.68 -10.74
CA GLU A 100 -14.06 0.59 -12.20
C GLU A 100 -15.30 -0.17 -12.73
N GLN A 101 -16.05 -0.85 -11.86
CA GLN A 101 -17.14 -1.78 -12.22
C GLN A 101 -16.70 -2.82 -13.26
N SER A 102 -15.42 -3.17 -13.24
CA SER A 102 -14.86 -4.23 -14.05
C SER A 102 -15.61 -5.50 -13.69
N ALA A 103 -16.39 -6.04 -14.63
CA ALA A 103 -17.28 -7.19 -14.44
C ALA A 103 -16.49 -8.51 -14.31
N LEU A 104 -15.49 -8.53 -13.42
CA LEU A 104 -14.71 -9.70 -13.09
C LEU A 104 -15.54 -10.54 -12.13
N SER A 105 -15.69 -11.83 -12.45
CA SER A 105 -16.20 -12.78 -11.48
C SER A 105 -15.27 -12.83 -10.26
N PRO A 106 -15.77 -13.20 -9.06
CA PRO A 106 -14.92 -13.37 -7.89
C PRO A 106 -13.72 -14.30 -8.12
N LEU A 107 -13.89 -15.31 -8.96
CA LEU A 107 -12.81 -16.26 -9.34
C LEU A 107 -11.73 -15.59 -10.20
N GLU A 108 -12.12 -14.71 -11.12
CA GLU A 108 -11.18 -13.94 -11.96
C GLU A 108 -10.45 -12.89 -11.12
N ALA A 109 -11.17 -12.20 -10.23
CA ALA A 109 -10.55 -11.29 -9.26
C ALA A 109 -9.54 -12.02 -8.38
N GLY A 110 -9.84 -13.26 -7.95
CA GLY A 110 -8.93 -14.08 -7.16
C GLY A 110 -7.57 -14.33 -7.84
N ARG A 111 -7.47 -14.27 -9.18
CA ARG A 111 -6.17 -14.37 -9.88
C ARG A 111 -5.26 -13.18 -9.58
N HIS A 112 -5.84 -12.05 -9.19
CA HIS A 112 -5.15 -10.82 -8.78
C HIS A 112 -4.96 -10.72 -7.27
N PHE A 113 -5.18 -11.80 -6.52
CA PHE A 113 -4.78 -11.87 -5.13
C PHE A 113 -3.28 -12.15 -5.03
N LEU A 114 -2.54 -11.22 -4.42
CA LEU A 114 -1.15 -11.39 -4.07
C LEU A 114 -1.04 -12.35 -2.89
N GLU A 115 -0.48 -13.52 -3.16
CA GLU A 115 -0.11 -14.49 -2.13
C GLU A 115 1.06 -13.91 -1.32
N GLY A 116 0.87 -13.73 -0.02
CA GLY A 116 1.95 -13.26 0.87
C GLY A 116 1.69 -13.54 2.34
N ASN A 117 0.64 -14.32 2.63
CA ASN A 117 0.18 -14.64 3.99
C ASN A 117 -0.03 -13.39 4.85
N GLY A 118 -0.62 -12.36 4.26
CA GLY A 118 -1.16 -11.22 4.99
C GLY A 118 -2.35 -11.62 5.87
N ARG A 119 -2.91 -10.64 6.59
CA ARG A 119 -4.10 -10.82 7.42
C ARG A 119 -5.39 -10.86 6.59
N LEU A 120 -5.40 -10.30 5.38
CA LEU A 120 -6.49 -10.48 4.42
C LEU A 120 -6.33 -11.83 3.72
N THR A 121 -7.30 -12.72 3.91
CA THR A 121 -7.29 -14.03 3.25
C THR A 121 -7.86 -13.95 1.83
N ARG A 122 -7.44 -14.89 0.96
CA ARG A 122 -8.01 -15.08 -0.38
C ARG A 122 -9.53 -15.15 -0.39
N ALA A 123 -10.12 -15.94 0.50
CA ALA A 123 -11.58 -16.06 0.60
C ALA A 123 -12.26 -14.73 0.95
N ARG A 124 -11.62 -13.88 1.78
CA ARG A 124 -12.13 -12.54 2.09
C ARG A 124 -11.98 -11.59 0.91
N PHE A 125 -10.84 -11.63 0.22
CA PHE A 125 -10.63 -10.88 -1.01
C PHE A 125 -11.71 -11.22 -2.05
N GLU A 126 -11.94 -12.50 -2.34
CA GLU A 126 -12.96 -12.95 -3.30
C GLU A 126 -14.37 -12.54 -2.86
N ALA A 127 -14.66 -12.61 -1.55
CA ALA A 127 -15.92 -12.11 -1.00
C ALA A 127 -16.10 -10.60 -1.16
N ILE A 128 -15.03 -9.80 -1.07
CA ILE A 128 -15.08 -8.35 -1.34
C ILE A 128 -15.25 -8.10 -2.84
N ALA A 129 -14.56 -8.85 -3.69
CA ALA A 129 -14.68 -8.75 -5.15
C ALA A 129 -16.12 -9.01 -5.65
N GLY A 130 -16.87 -9.88 -4.97
CA GLY A 130 -18.29 -10.11 -5.23
C GLY A 130 -19.24 -9.03 -4.65
N ALA A 131 -18.74 -7.88 -4.25
CA ALA A 131 -19.55 -6.74 -3.83
C ALA A 131 -20.15 -5.99 -5.03
N ARG A 132 -21.22 -5.23 -4.78
CA ARG A 132 -21.92 -4.51 -5.85
C ARG A 132 -21.20 -3.25 -6.33
N ASN A 133 -20.43 -2.63 -5.45
CA ASN A 133 -19.70 -1.38 -5.67
C ASN A 133 -18.70 -1.16 -4.53
N LEU A 134 -17.91 -0.08 -4.64
CA LEU A 134 -16.90 0.30 -3.65
C LEU A 134 -17.44 0.37 -2.22
N HIS A 135 -18.64 0.95 -2.01
CA HIS A 135 -19.22 1.09 -0.68
C HIS A 135 -19.61 -0.27 -0.07
N ASP A 136 -20.25 -1.16 -0.84
CA ASP A 136 -20.55 -2.52 -0.41
C ASP A 136 -19.27 -3.33 -0.12
N GLY A 137 -18.22 -3.13 -0.92
CA GLY A 137 -16.91 -3.75 -0.70
C GLY A 137 -16.27 -3.34 0.62
N LEU A 138 -16.26 -2.03 0.91
CA LEU A 138 -15.75 -1.48 2.18
C LEU A 138 -16.56 -1.99 3.38
N ALA A 139 -17.89 -2.10 3.26
CA ALA A 139 -18.73 -2.63 4.34
C ALA A 139 -18.35 -4.08 4.71
N ARG A 140 -17.93 -4.90 3.74
CA ARG A 140 -17.50 -6.29 3.98
C ARG A 140 -16.20 -6.39 4.80
N LEU A 141 -15.39 -5.32 4.82
CA LEU A 141 -14.19 -5.25 5.66
C LEU A 141 -14.50 -5.23 7.16
N ALA A 142 -15.73 -4.87 7.57
CA ALA A 142 -16.14 -4.82 8.98
C ALA A 142 -15.89 -6.14 9.74
N SER A 143 -15.94 -7.27 9.02
CA SER A 143 -15.71 -8.62 9.58
C SER A 143 -14.24 -9.08 9.53
N THR A 144 -13.32 -8.20 9.13
CA THR A 144 -11.88 -8.48 9.00
C THR A 144 -11.08 -7.66 10.02
N VAL A 145 -9.76 -7.87 10.06
CA VAL A 145 -8.85 -7.03 10.86
C VAL A 145 -8.87 -5.56 10.42
N TYR A 146 -9.38 -5.25 9.22
CA TYR A 146 -9.54 -3.91 8.68
C TYR A 146 -10.90 -3.29 9.00
N GLY A 147 -11.64 -3.84 9.97
CA GLY A 147 -12.98 -3.35 10.31
C GLY A 147 -13.04 -1.88 10.73
N GLN A 148 -11.96 -1.33 11.30
CA GLN A 148 -11.87 0.11 11.59
C GLN A 148 -11.94 0.96 10.31
N LEU A 149 -11.38 0.49 9.19
CA LEU A 149 -11.47 1.16 7.91
C LEU A 149 -12.92 1.21 7.43
N ALA A 150 -13.67 0.09 7.55
CA ALA A 150 -15.09 0.05 7.22
C ALA A 150 -15.89 1.08 8.03
N LEU A 151 -15.62 1.20 9.33
CA LEU A 151 -16.30 2.14 10.23
C LEU A 151 -16.05 3.61 9.85
N GLN A 152 -14.85 3.95 9.37
CA GLN A 152 -14.53 5.31 8.92
C GLN A 152 -15.38 5.73 7.72
N PHE A 153 -15.70 4.77 6.84
CA PHE A 153 -16.46 5.02 5.62
C PHE A 153 -17.96 4.80 5.77
N ALA A 154 -18.42 4.13 6.83
CA ALA A 154 -19.83 3.76 7.02
C ALA A 154 -20.82 4.94 7.02
N ARG A 155 -20.35 6.16 7.32
CA ARG A 155 -21.17 7.38 7.35
C ARG A 155 -20.87 8.34 6.21
N GLN A 156 -19.97 7.98 5.30
CA GLN A 156 -19.63 8.84 4.17
C GLN A 156 -20.58 8.61 3.01
N GLU A 157 -21.25 9.68 2.57
CA GLU A 157 -22.17 9.62 1.44
C GLU A 157 -21.43 9.45 0.10
N VAL A 158 -20.23 10.03 0.00
CA VAL A 158 -19.38 9.97 -1.19
C VAL A 158 -18.03 9.39 -0.80
N ILE A 159 -17.69 8.26 -1.40
CA ILE A 159 -16.41 7.56 -1.20
C ILE A 159 -15.72 7.48 -2.56
N SER A 160 -14.43 7.82 -2.58
CA SER A 160 -13.57 7.66 -3.75
C SER A 160 -12.36 6.80 -3.41
N LEU A 161 -11.84 6.04 -4.37
CA LEU A 161 -10.66 5.21 -4.15
C LEU A 161 -9.42 6.00 -3.68
N PRO A 162 -9.13 7.22 -4.18
CA PRO A 162 -8.02 8.02 -3.63
C PRO A 162 -8.20 8.34 -2.13
N LEU A 163 -9.43 8.53 -1.65
CA LEU A 163 -9.67 8.71 -0.24
C LEU A 163 -9.41 7.42 0.55
N VAL A 164 -9.84 6.26 0.03
CA VAL A 164 -9.57 4.96 0.64
C VAL A 164 -8.06 4.66 0.68
N GLU A 165 -7.34 4.94 -0.41
CA GLU A 165 -5.89 4.76 -0.50
C GLU A 165 -5.16 5.56 0.58
N ARG A 166 -5.54 6.84 0.78
CA ARG A 166 -4.96 7.66 1.86
C ARG A 166 -5.22 7.08 3.24
N GLN A 167 -6.39 6.49 3.49
CA GLN A 167 -6.67 5.86 4.80
C GLN A 167 -5.88 4.56 4.99
N LEU A 168 -5.68 3.78 3.93
CA LEU A 168 -4.81 2.61 3.97
C LEU A 168 -3.34 3.00 4.20
N ASP A 169 -2.85 4.05 3.55
CA ASP A 169 -1.51 4.60 3.80
C ASP A 169 -1.34 5.07 5.25
N ARG A 170 -2.37 5.73 5.79
CA ARG A 170 -2.39 6.15 7.20
C ARG A 170 -2.33 4.94 8.13
N LEU A 171 -3.06 3.87 7.83
CA LEU A 171 -3.03 2.62 8.59
C LEU A 171 -1.63 2.00 8.57
N VAL A 172 -0.98 1.91 7.41
CA VAL A 172 0.40 1.41 7.30
C VAL A 172 1.36 2.25 8.16
N LEU A 173 1.27 3.57 8.04
CA LEU A 173 2.13 4.47 8.82
C LEU A 173 1.90 4.33 10.34
N GLN A 174 0.65 4.12 10.78
CA GLN A 174 0.32 3.91 12.18
C GLN A 174 0.90 2.60 12.73
N GLU A 175 0.73 1.50 12.00
CA GLU A 175 1.26 0.19 12.39
C GLU A 175 2.79 0.21 12.46
N VAL A 176 3.45 0.79 11.46
CA VAL A 176 4.92 0.86 11.42
C VAL A 176 5.47 1.73 12.56
N VAL A 177 4.83 2.87 12.86
CA VAL A 177 5.23 3.71 14.01
C VAL A 177 5.00 2.98 15.33
N ALA A 178 3.92 2.22 15.48
CA ALA A 178 3.69 1.39 16.66
C ALA A 178 4.81 0.34 16.82
N CYS A 179 5.18 -0.35 15.75
CA CYS A 179 6.28 -1.32 15.75
C CYS A 179 7.61 -0.70 16.22
N SER A 180 7.93 0.54 15.80
CA SER A 180 9.17 1.21 16.20
C SER A 180 9.29 1.56 17.70
N ARG A 181 8.16 1.52 18.44
CA ARG A 181 8.14 1.79 19.88
C ARG A 181 8.37 0.54 20.72
N GLU A 182 8.18 -0.65 20.12
CA GLU A 182 8.38 -1.94 20.80
C GLU A 182 9.87 -2.17 21.06
N ASP A 183 10.72 -1.94 20.04
CA ASP A 183 12.17 -2.03 20.15
C ASP A 183 12.84 -0.81 19.47
N PRO A 184 13.35 0.17 20.25
CA PRO A 184 14.05 1.33 19.74
C PRO A 184 15.40 1.04 19.06
N LEU A 185 15.98 -0.15 19.28
CA LEU A 185 17.25 -0.55 18.66
C LEU A 185 17.05 -1.55 17.51
N GLY A 186 15.81 -1.99 17.29
CA GLY A 186 15.43 -2.93 16.25
C GLY A 186 15.19 -2.28 14.89
N ILE A 187 15.01 -3.13 13.88
CA ILE A 187 14.76 -2.73 12.49
C ILE A 187 13.47 -1.92 12.32
N GLY A 188 12.51 -2.07 13.24
CA GLY A 188 11.25 -1.33 13.25
C GLY A 188 11.46 0.19 13.25
N LEU A 189 12.49 0.69 13.93
CA LEU A 189 12.82 2.12 13.92
C LEU A 189 13.26 2.59 12.53
N ALA A 190 14.07 1.80 11.82
CA ALA A 190 14.52 2.12 10.47
C ALA A 190 13.36 2.12 9.46
N ILE A 191 12.47 1.12 9.55
CA ILE A 191 11.25 1.06 8.71
C ILE A 191 10.36 2.28 8.97
N ALA A 192 10.11 2.62 10.24
CA ALA A 192 9.31 3.79 10.60
C ALA A 192 9.93 5.11 10.15
N PHE A 193 11.24 5.24 10.23
CA PHE A 193 11.93 6.41 9.69
C PHE A 193 11.73 6.52 8.17
N ALA A 194 11.92 5.42 7.43
CA ALA A 194 11.75 5.40 5.98
C ALA A 194 10.31 5.76 5.55
N GLU A 195 9.31 5.12 6.15
CA GLU A 195 7.88 5.40 5.89
C GLU A 195 7.51 6.86 6.20
N ARG A 196 8.02 7.40 7.31
CA ARG A 196 7.81 8.81 7.65
C ARG A 196 8.41 9.75 6.62
N LYS A 197 9.61 9.44 6.12
CA LYS A 197 10.28 10.26 5.11
C LYS A 197 9.59 10.20 3.76
N ILE A 198 9.12 9.02 3.34
CA ILE A 198 8.30 8.87 2.13
C ILE A 198 7.02 9.69 2.27
N ASN A 199 6.35 9.59 3.43
CA ASN A 199 5.13 10.34 3.70
C ASN A 199 5.34 11.87 3.77
N GLU A 200 6.45 12.33 4.33
CA GLU A 200 6.82 13.75 4.36
C GLU A 200 6.94 14.32 2.94
N VAL A 201 7.68 13.63 2.07
CA VAL A 201 7.83 14.05 0.66
C VAL A 201 6.49 14.00 -0.08
N ARG A 202 5.65 12.99 0.19
CA ARG A 202 4.30 12.88 -0.39
C ARG A 202 3.42 14.07 0.04
N ASN A 203 3.38 14.39 1.33
CA ASN A 203 2.64 15.54 1.85
C ASN A 203 3.14 16.86 1.26
N LEU A 204 4.45 17.07 1.15
CA LEU A 204 5.03 18.25 0.52
C LEU A 204 4.60 18.37 -0.96
N ARG A 205 4.63 17.26 -1.70
CA ARG A 205 4.16 17.23 -3.10
C ARG A 205 2.68 17.62 -3.20
N MET A 206 1.83 17.07 -2.34
CA MET A 206 0.41 17.40 -2.31
C MET A 206 0.17 18.87 -1.97
N ILE A 207 0.92 19.45 -1.03
CA ILE A 207 0.83 20.88 -0.69
C ILE A 207 1.22 21.74 -1.89
N VAL A 208 2.34 21.43 -2.55
CA VAL A 208 2.81 22.19 -3.72
C VAL A 208 1.80 22.10 -4.86
N GLN A 209 1.30 20.92 -5.18
CA GLN A 209 0.29 20.72 -6.22
C GLN A 209 -1.01 21.44 -5.89
N GLY A 210 -1.50 21.33 -4.65
CA GLY A 210 -2.72 22.01 -4.21
C GLY A 210 -2.59 23.53 -4.25
N LYS A 211 -1.43 24.09 -3.85
CA LYS A 211 -1.17 25.53 -3.97
C LYS A 211 -1.06 26.00 -5.41
N ALA A 212 -0.41 25.22 -6.28
CA ALA A 212 -0.35 25.51 -7.71
C ALA A 212 -1.74 25.48 -8.37
N ALA A 213 -2.63 24.60 -7.90
CA ALA A 213 -4.03 24.51 -8.34
C ALA A 213 -4.95 25.56 -7.70
N GLY A 214 -4.44 26.46 -6.84
CA GLY A 214 -5.23 27.51 -6.19
C GLY A 214 -6.13 27.02 -5.05
N MET A 215 -5.90 25.83 -4.49
CA MET A 215 -6.69 25.27 -3.39
C MET A 215 -6.46 26.02 -2.08
N ILE A 216 -7.52 26.17 -1.29
CA ILE A 216 -7.41 26.74 0.07
C ILE A 216 -6.76 25.75 1.04
N ALA A 217 -6.28 26.25 2.18
CA ALA A 217 -5.52 25.43 3.13
C ALA A 217 -6.36 24.26 3.69
N GLU A 218 -7.64 24.49 3.92
CA GLU A 218 -8.61 23.52 4.42
C GLU A 218 -8.74 22.36 3.43
N GLN A 219 -8.97 22.70 2.15
CA GLN A 219 -9.05 21.72 1.07
C GLN A 219 -7.76 20.91 0.97
N ILE A 220 -6.58 21.53 1.04
CA ILE A 220 -5.29 20.80 0.98
C ILE A 220 -5.13 19.89 2.21
N SER A 221 -5.50 20.36 3.40
CA SER A 221 -5.33 19.63 4.65
C SER A 221 -6.08 18.30 4.67
N GLU A 222 -7.22 18.22 3.97
CA GLU A 222 -8.00 16.99 3.79
C GLU A 222 -7.24 15.92 2.98
N TRP A 223 -6.19 16.27 2.24
CA TRP A 223 -5.36 15.33 1.47
C TRP A 223 -4.11 14.88 2.18
N LEU A 224 -3.75 15.54 3.28
CA LEU A 224 -2.51 15.23 3.97
C LEU A 224 -2.67 13.95 4.79
N ILE A 225 -1.68 13.07 4.67
CA ILE A 225 -1.58 11.85 5.45
C ILE A 225 -0.88 12.23 6.75
N MET A 226 -1.68 12.66 7.71
CA MET A 226 -1.19 13.11 9.02
C MET A 226 -1.04 11.95 9.98
N GLN A 227 0.07 11.96 10.74
CA GLN A 227 0.15 11.14 11.94
C GLN A 227 -0.83 11.71 12.96
N CYS A 228 -1.66 10.86 13.58
CA CYS A 228 -2.28 11.27 14.84
C CYS A 228 -1.12 11.51 15.81
N SER A 229 -0.88 12.77 16.18
CA SER A 229 -0.11 13.05 17.39
C SER A 229 -0.79 12.27 18.50
N THR A 230 -0.06 11.34 19.12
CA THR A 230 -0.39 10.82 20.44
C THR A 230 -0.88 12.00 21.26
N GLN A 231 -2.15 12.01 21.67
CA GLN A 231 -2.54 12.87 22.78
C GLN A 231 -1.56 12.55 23.92
N PRO A 232 -1.00 13.57 24.62
CA PRO A 232 -0.29 13.28 25.84
C PRO A 232 -1.28 12.54 26.74
N SER A 233 -0.90 11.33 27.16
CA SER A 233 -1.61 10.60 28.21
C SER A 233 -1.83 11.59 29.36
N ALA A 234 -3.09 11.95 29.61
CA ALA A 234 -3.44 12.70 30.80
C ALA A 234 -3.02 11.80 31.97
N ALA A 235 -1.95 12.18 32.65
CA ALA A 235 -1.56 11.53 33.89
C ALA A 235 -2.78 11.59 34.85
N PRO A 236 -3.16 10.48 35.50
CA PRO A 236 -4.22 10.52 36.49
C PRO A 236 -3.83 11.50 37.60
N PRO A 237 -4.77 12.28 38.16
CA PRO A 237 -4.47 13.20 39.25
C PRO A 237 -3.90 12.40 40.44
N PRO A 238 -2.94 12.97 41.19
CA PRO A 238 -2.41 12.31 42.36
C PRO A 238 -3.55 12.02 43.34
N LEU A 239 -3.55 10.80 43.88
CA LEU A 239 -4.38 10.44 45.02
C LEU A 239 -3.93 11.27 46.21
N GLU A 240 -4.56 12.42 46.43
CA GLU A 240 -4.42 13.11 47.70
C GLU A 240 -5.13 12.28 48.78
N GLY A 241 -4.27 11.61 49.55
CA GLY A 241 -4.64 10.73 50.64
C GLY A 241 -5.32 11.51 51.77
N GLY A 242 -6.21 10.77 52.43
CA GLY A 242 -6.93 11.27 53.60
C GLY A 242 -6.03 11.70 54.74
N ARG A 243 -6.58 12.64 55.50
CA ARG A 243 -6.45 12.71 56.95
C ARG A 243 -7.83 12.89 57.54
#